data_AF-A0A7W3NWW6-F1
#
_entry.id   AF-A0A7W3NWW6-F1
#
_cell.length_a   1.000
_cell.length_b   1.000
_cell.length_c   1.000
_cell.angle_alpha   90.00
_cell.angle_beta   90.00
_cell.angle_gamma   90.00
#
_symmetry.space_group_name_H-M   'P 1'
#
loop_
_entity.id
_entity.type
_entity.pdbx_description
1 polymer ?
#
loop_
_entity_poly.entity_id
_entity_poly.type
_entity_poly.pdbx_seq_one_letter_code
_entity_poly.pdbx_strand_id
1 'polypeptide(L)' 'MTNPFDDTDRSYVVLRNSLAEYSLWPVGITVPDGWEVVHEEDSRQACLSYIEEQAA' A
#
# COMPACT_ATOMS: atom_id res chain seq x y z
N MET A 1 -7.51 8.56 -19.56
CA MET A 1 -7.00 7.21 -19.25
C MET A 1 -6.36 7.30 -17.88
N THR A 2 -7.13 7.17 -16.80
CA THR A 2 -6.62 7.31 -15.42
C THR A 2 -6.03 5.98 -14.99
N ASN A 3 -4.72 5.94 -14.77
CA ASN A 3 -4.05 4.75 -14.27
C ASN A 3 -4.56 4.51 -12.83
N PRO A 4 -5.07 3.31 -12.48
CA PRO A 4 -5.66 3.05 -11.16
C PRO A 4 -4.69 3.21 -9.98
N PHE A 5 -3.38 3.33 -10.26
CA PHE A 5 -2.31 3.60 -9.29
C PHE A 5 -1.93 5.09 -9.16
N ASP A 6 -2.48 5.94 -10.03
CA ASP A 6 -2.23 7.39 -10.07
C ASP A 6 -3.46 8.18 -9.59
N ASP A 7 -4.54 7.48 -9.28
CA ASP A 7 -5.74 8.06 -8.66
C ASP A 7 -5.41 8.39 -7.20
N THR A 8 -5.19 9.67 -6.91
CA THR A 8 -4.99 10.19 -5.55
C THR A 8 -6.28 10.19 -4.73
N ASP A 9 -7.44 10.02 -5.37
CA ASP A 9 -8.76 9.97 -4.74
C ASP A 9 -9.13 8.55 -4.25
N ARG A 10 -8.30 7.55 -4.53
CA ARG A 10 -8.50 6.17 -4.09
C ARG A 10 -7.71 5.88 -2.81
N SER A 11 -8.25 5.01 -1.97
CA SER A 11 -7.54 4.49 -0.82
C SER A 11 -6.49 3.45 -1.25
N TYR A 12 -5.40 3.38 -0.50
CA TYR A 12 -4.35 2.38 -0.66
C TYR A 12 -4.12 1.69 0.69
N VAL A 13 -3.58 0.48 0.64
CA VAL A 13 -3.09 -0.25 1.81
C VAL A 13 -1.60 -0.46 1.67
N VAL A 14 -0.92 -0.60 2.81
CA VAL A 14 0.48 -1.03 2.81
C VAL A 14 0.53 -2.51 3.08
N LEU A 15 1.09 -3.23 2.12
CA LEU A 15 1.39 -4.64 2.24
C LEU A 15 2.85 -4.81 2.68
N ARG A 16 3.11 -5.83 3.49
CA ARG A 16 4.44 -6.26 3.87
C ARG A 16 4.61 -7.73 3.53
N ASN A 17 5.75 -8.11 2.97
CA ASN A 17 6.09 -9.50 2.76
C ASN A 17 6.94 -10.07 3.90
N SER A 18 7.20 -11.38 3.88
CA SER A 18 8.06 -12.04 4.87
C SER A 18 9.53 -11.60 4.81
N LEU A 19 9.95 -10.88 3.77
CA LEU A 19 11.28 -10.28 3.61
C LEU A 19 11.36 -8.84 4.17
N ALA A 20 10.31 -8.37 4.84
CA ALA A 20 10.17 -7.02 5.35
C ALA A 20 10.20 -5.91 4.28
N GLU A 21 9.87 -6.26 3.04
CA GLU A 21 9.63 -5.28 1.99
C GLU A 21 8.19 -4.79 2.05
N TYR A 22 8.01 -3.48 1.79
CA TYR A 22 6.71 -2.84 1.77
C TYR A 22 6.26 -2.57 0.34
N SER A 23 4.97 -2.75 0.07
CA SER A 23 4.37 -2.43 -1.22
C SER A 23 3.08 -1.65 -1.03
N LEU A 24 2.94 -0.58 -1.81
CA LEU A 24 1.71 0.20 -1.86
C LEU A 24 0.72 -0.49 -2.79
N TRP A 25 -0.45 -0.84 -2.27
CA TRP A 25 -1.45 -1.62 -3.01
C TRP A 25 -2.79 -0.90 -3.00
N PRO A 26 -3.46 -0.70 -4.16
CA PRO A 26 -4.75 -0.03 -4.19
C PRO A 26 -5.86 -0.89 -3.57
N VAL A 27 -6.77 -0.26 -2.83
CA VAL A 27 -7.96 -0.96 -2.36
C VAL A 27 -8.84 -1.39 -3.54
N GLY A 28 -9.37 -2.60 -3.47
CA GLY A 28 -10.20 -3.18 -4.54
C GLY A 28 -9.44 -4.08 -5.53
N ILE A 29 -8.13 -4.28 -5.35
CA ILE A 29 -7.37 -5.33 -6.04
C ILE A 29 -7.06 -6.45 -5.04
N THR A 30 -7.29 -7.70 -5.44
CA THR A 30 -6.95 -8.87 -4.64
C THR A 30 -5.46 -8.86 -4.26
N VAL A 31 -5.19 -8.97 -2.96
CA VAL A 31 -3.83 -9.03 -2.43
C VAL A 31 -3.22 -10.39 -2.79
N PRO A 32 -1.99 -10.43 -3.35
CA PRO A 32 -1.31 -11.69 -3.65
C PRO A 32 -0.95 -12.46 -2.38
N ASP A 33 -0.97 -13.79 -2.46
CA ASP A 33 -0.52 -14.67 -1.38
C ASP A 33 0.93 -14.36 -0.96
N GLY A 34 1.20 -14.40 0.34
CA GLY A 34 2.51 -14.08 0.93
C GLY A 34 2.72 -12.60 1.25
N TRP A 35 1.71 -11.76 1.01
CA TRP A 35 1.68 -10.37 1.45
C TRP A 35 0.65 -10.18 2.55
N GLU A 36 1.04 -9.46 3.59
CA GLU A 36 0.21 -9.17 4.74
C GLU A 36 -0.09 -7.67 4.81
N VAL A 37 -1.35 -7.31 5.04
CA VAL A 37 -1.75 -5.91 5.22
C VAL A 37 -1.24 -5.44 6.58
N VAL A 38 -0.27 -4.52 6.58
CA VAL A 38 0.31 -3.93 7.82
C VAL A 38 -0.23 -2.54 8.11
N HIS A 39 -0.76 -1.87 7.09
CA HIS A 39 -1.47 -0.61 7.21
C HIS A 39 -2.80 -0.71 6.48
N GLU A 40 -3.86 -0.28 7.16
CA GLU A 40 -5.23 -0.30 6.67
C GLU A 40 -5.41 0.69 5.51
N GLU A 41 -6.65 0.82 5.02
CA GLU A 41 -6.93 1.72 3.89
C GLU A 41 -6.75 3.19 4.29
N ASP A 42 -5.81 3.87 3.63
CA ASP A 42 -5.55 5.28 3.85
C ASP A 42 -5.19 5.99 2.53
N SER A 43 -5.02 7.30 2.62
CA SER A 43 -4.52 8.14 1.53
C SER A 43 -3.13 7.69 1.11
N ARG A 44 -2.83 7.82 -0.19
CA ARG A 44 -1.51 7.52 -0.75
C ARG A 44 -0.36 8.15 0.05
N GLN A 45 -0.54 9.41 0.48
CA GLN A 45 0.46 10.14 1.25
C GLN A 45 0.71 9.51 2.63
N ALA A 46 -0.34 9.12 3.34
CA ALA A 46 -0.24 8.49 4.66
C ALA A 46 0.43 7.12 4.57
N CYS A 47 0.04 6.30 3.58
CA CYS A 47 0.68 5.02 3.31
C CYS A 47 2.18 5.17 2.99
N LEU A 48 2.55 6.16 2.18
CA LEU A 48 3.96 6.43 1.88
C LEU A 48 4.74 6.86 3.12
N SER A 49 4.18 7.77 3.93
CA SER A 49 4.81 8.16 5.20
C SER A 49 4.98 6.97 6.13
N TYR A 50 3.98 6.09 6.24
CA TYR A 50 4.10 4.87 7.02
C TYR A 50 5.24 3.98 6.51
N ILE A 51 5.36 3.77 5.20
CA ILE A 51 6.46 3.00 4.60
C ILE A 51 7.82 3.64 4.93
N GLU A 52 7.95 4.95 4.77
CA GLU A 52 9.19 5.68 5.10
C GLU A 52 9.55 5.54 6.58
N GLU A 53 8.57 5.62 7.48
CA GLU A 53 8.77 5.44 8.92
C GLU A 53 9.14 4.01 9.31
N GLN A 54 8.63 3.00 8.60
CA GLN A 54 8.93 1.59 8.88
C GLN A 54 10.18 1.05 8.16
N ALA A 55 10.66 1.74 7.11
CA ALA A 55 11.86 1.39 6.35
C ALA A 55 13.13 2.10 6.84
N ALA A 56 13.00 3.01 7.82
CA ALA A 56 14.10 3.69 8.50
C ALA A 56 14.75 2.81 9.59
#